data_AF-A0A2N6C5R7-F1
#
_entry.id   AF-A0A2N6C5R7-F1
#
_cell.length_a   1.000
_cell.length_b   1.000
_cell.length_c   1.000
_cell.angle_alpha   90.00
_cell.angle_beta   90.00
_cell.angle_gamma   90.00
#
_symmetry.space_group_name_H-M   'P 1'
#
loop_
_entity.id
_entity.type
_entity.pdbx_description
1 polymer ?
#
loop_
_entity_poly.entity_id
_entity_poly.type
_entity_poly.pdbx_seq_one_letter_code
_entity_poly.pdbx_strand_id
1 'polypeptide(L)'
;MNQYLILLAIIPLSVFHLSKMMNPRRRWLLSGFATGLVIAPVSMGLIEFTYVPIIGKALGLVGVVGNLIHGSIGYFFLVTFGGLEPGVLLSTSQLITINLVNAGIWGAYYGMVGYNIDAKLATQEAPAAEEELKGLKHRVA
;
A
#
# COMPACT_ATOMS: atom_id res chain seq x y z
N MET A 1 4.66 10.00 -20.06
CA MET A 1 5.44 8.76 -19.81
C MET A 1 5.12 8.13 -18.45
N ASN A 2 3.98 8.45 -17.82
CA ASN A 2 3.69 7.98 -16.45
C ASN A 2 2.99 6.61 -16.41
N GLN A 3 2.60 6.08 -17.58
CA GLN A 3 1.92 4.80 -17.74
C GLN A 3 2.67 3.63 -17.08
N TYR A 4 4.00 3.66 -17.08
CA TYR A 4 4.84 2.61 -16.48
C TYR A 4 4.77 2.59 -14.94
N LEU A 5 4.27 3.64 -14.28
CA LEU A 5 4.14 3.66 -12.83
C LEU A 5 3.13 2.63 -12.31
N ILE A 6 2.17 2.19 -13.16
CA ILE A 6 1.28 1.07 -12.82
C ILE A 6 2.05 -0.22 -12.51
N LEU A 7 3.22 -0.40 -13.15
CA LEU A 7 4.04 -1.60 -12.96
C LEU A 7 4.60 -1.70 -11.54
N LEU A 8 4.66 -0.58 -10.79
CA LEU A 8 5.04 -0.60 -9.38
C LEU A 8 4.05 -1.40 -8.52
N ALA A 9 2.82 -1.67 -9.00
CA ALA A 9 1.88 -2.57 -8.35
C ALA A 9 2.40 -4.01 -8.22
N ILE A 10 3.44 -4.40 -8.98
CA ILE A 10 4.10 -5.69 -8.81
C ILE A 10 4.80 -5.81 -7.45
N ILE A 11 5.31 -4.70 -6.90
CA ILE A 11 6.09 -4.67 -5.65
C ILE A 11 5.28 -5.26 -4.48
N PRO A 12 4.08 -4.75 -4.13
CA PRO A 12 3.31 -5.33 -3.03
C PRO A 12 2.91 -6.79 -3.27
N LEU A 13 2.65 -7.19 -4.52
CA LEU A 13 2.35 -8.59 -4.87
C LEU A 13 3.56 -9.50 -4.63
N SER A 14 4.75 -9.07 -5.05
CA SER A 14 6.00 -9.79 -4.81
C SER A 14 6.31 -9.88 -3.32
N VAL A 15 6.14 -8.78 -2.57
CA VAL A 15 6.34 -8.78 -1.11
C VAL A 15 5.37 -9.72 -0.41
N PHE A 16 4.10 -9.78 -0.84
CA PHE A 16 3.13 -10.74 -0.30
C PHE A 16 3.55 -12.20 -0.54
N HIS A 17 3.99 -12.52 -1.75
CA HIS A 17 4.45 -13.87 -2.09
C HIS A 17 5.72 -14.27 -1.33
N LEU A 18 6.72 -13.38 -1.29
CA LEU A 18 7.98 -13.64 -0.59
C LEU A 18 7.78 -13.74 0.93
N SER A 19 6.97 -12.86 1.52
CA SER A 19 6.70 -12.90 2.96
C SER A 19 5.94 -14.16 3.38
N LYS A 20 5.07 -14.73 2.52
CA LYS A 20 4.44 -16.04 2.80
C LYS A 20 5.48 -17.15 2.97
N MET A 21 6.60 -17.09 2.24
CA MET A 21 7.66 -18.09 2.31
C MET A 21 8.67 -17.83 3.44
N MET A 22 9.03 -16.56 3.65
CA MET A 22 10.15 -16.19 4.52
C MET A 22 9.72 -15.69 5.91
N ASN A 23 8.58 -15.00 6.03
CA ASN A 23 8.11 -14.41 7.28
C ASN A 23 6.58 -14.33 7.33
N PRO A 24 5.88 -15.49 7.41
CA PRO A 24 4.43 -15.54 7.32
C PRO A 24 3.71 -14.79 8.44
N ARG A 25 4.36 -14.64 9.61
CA ARG A 25 3.83 -13.90 10.78
C ARG A 25 3.76 -12.39 10.59
N ARG A 26 4.53 -11.83 9.66
CA ARG A 26 4.56 -10.38 9.36
C ARG A 26 4.11 -10.06 7.94
N ARG A 27 3.41 -10.99 7.31
CA ARG A 27 3.03 -10.92 5.90
C ARG A 27 2.22 -9.67 5.63
N TRP A 28 1.19 -9.39 6.45
CA TRP A 28 0.30 -8.28 6.19
C TRP A 28 0.96 -6.94 6.48
N LEU A 29 1.79 -6.83 7.52
CA LEU A 29 2.65 -5.67 7.78
C LEU A 29 3.53 -5.34 6.56
N LEU A 30 4.29 -6.32 6.07
CA LEU A 30 5.24 -6.12 4.97
C LEU A 30 4.51 -5.76 3.67
N SER A 31 3.43 -6.45 3.34
CA SER A 31 2.62 -6.15 2.16
C SER A 31 1.91 -4.80 2.25
N GLY A 32 1.39 -4.44 3.43
CA GLY A 32 0.77 -3.15 3.67
C GLY A 32 1.78 -2.01 3.51
N PHE A 33 2.95 -2.13 4.14
CA PHE A 33 4.03 -1.16 4.00
C PHE A 33 4.45 -0.99 2.53
N ALA A 34 4.71 -2.10 1.83
CA ALA A 34 5.08 -2.09 0.41
C ALA A 34 3.98 -1.47 -0.48
N THR A 35 2.70 -1.71 -0.16
CA THR A 35 1.57 -1.09 -0.87
C THR A 35 1.60 0.42 -0.69
N GLY A 36 1.74 0.88 0.56
CA GLY A 36 1.78 2.31 0.87
C GLY A 36 2.92 3.06 0.21
N LEU A 37 4.09 2.43 0.05
CA LEU A 37 5.23 3.04 -0.64
C LEU A 37 4.97 3.38 -2.11
N VAL A 38 4.05 2.66 -2.78
CA VAL A 38 3.88 2.77 -4.23
C VAL A 38 2.47 3.20 -4.64
N ILE A 39 1.50 3.26 -3.72
CA ILE A 39 0.09 3.48 -4.08
C ILE A 39 -0.15 4.83 -4.77
N ALA A 40 0.58 5.88 -4.38
CA ALA A 40 0.50 7.20 -5.00
C ALA A 40 0.99 7.20 -6.47
N PRO A 41 2.22 6.78 -6.79
CA PRO A 41 2.67 6.71 -8.18
C PRO A 41 1.87 5.69 -9.01
N VAL A 42 1.43 4.56 -8.44
CA VAL A 42 0.53 3.61 -9.14
C VAL A 42 -0.79 4.29 -9.52
N SER A 43 -1.39 5.04 -8.60
CA SER A 43 -2.62 5.80 -8.88
C SER A 43 -2.42 6.82 -9.99
N MET A 44 -1.29 7.55 -9.97
CA MET A 44 -0.92 8.47 -11.05
C MET A 44 -0.75 7.75 -12.39
N GLY A 45 -0.11 6.58 -12.41
CA GLY A 45 0.04 5.77 -13.63
C GLY A 45 -1.29 5.26 -14.18
N LEU A 46 -2.24 4.92 -13.30
CA LEU A 46 -3.58 4.50 -13.70
C LEU A 46 -4.37 5.62 -14.38
N ILE A 47 -4.19 6.90 -14.01
CA ILE A 47 -4.90 8.03 -14.65
C ILE A 47 -4.71 8.01 -16.17
N GLU A 48 -3.51 7.68 -16.65
CA GLU A 48 -3.21 7.65 -18.10
C GLU A 48 -4.09 6.65 -18.88
N PHE A 49 -4.72 5.68 -18.20
CA PHE A 49 -5.65 4.74 -18.84
C PHE A 49 -7.02 5.38 -19.14
N THR A 50 -7.33 6.59 -18.65
CA THR A 50 -8.57 7.30 -19.01
C THR A 50 -8.69 7.54 -20.52
N TYR A 51 -7.56 7.56 -21.24
CA TYR A 51 -7.50 7.76 -22.68
C TYR A 51 -7.76 6.47 -23.49
N VAL A 52 -7.82 5.29 -22.86
CA VAL A 52 -8.06 4.01 -23.52
C VAL A 52 -9.57 3.64 -23.48
N PRO A 53 -10.20 3.28 -24.61
CA PRO A 53 -11.65 3.03 -24.66
C PRO A 53 -12.15 1.90 -23.73
N ILE A 54 -13.36 2.07 -23.20
CA ILE A 54 -14.20 1.16 -22.39
C ILE A 54 -13.49 0.60 -21.13
N ILE A 55 -12.58 -0.37 -21.26
CA ILE A 55 -11.89 -1.00 -20.13
C ILE A 55 -10.87 -0.04 -19.51
N GLY A 56 -10.16 0.72 -20.35
CA GLY A 56 -9.20 1.71 -19.89
C GLY A 56 -9.84 2.82 -19.07
N LYS A 57 -11.03 3.29 -19.45
CA LYS A 57 -11.75 4.35 -18.72
C LYS A 57 -12.06 3.98 -17.28
N ALA A 58 -12.47 2.74 -17.00
CA ALA A 58 -12.74 2.30 -15.64
C ALA A 58 -11.46 2.29 -14.79
N LEU A 59 -10.36 1.74 -15.33
CA LEU A 59 -9.05 1.76 -14.66
C LEU A 59 -8.52 3.18 -14.47
N GLY A 60 -8.73 4.04 -15.46
CA GLY A 60 -8.44 5.47 -15.40
C GLY A 60 -9.19 6.18 -14.28
N LEU A 61 -10.48 5.89 -14.11
CA LEU A 61 -11.28 6.45 -13.03
C LEU A 61 -10.79 5.98 -11.65
N VAL A 62 -10.39 4.71 -11.53
CA VAL A 62 -9.73 4.19 -10.30
C VAL A 62 -8.44 4.97 -10.04
N GLY A 63 -7.65 5.27 -11.07
CA GLY A 63 -6.47 6.11 -10.96
C GLY A 63 -6.79 7.52 -10.48
N VAL A 64 -7.83 8.16 -11.02
CA VAL A 64 -8.26 9.51 -10.61
C VAL A 64 -8.66 9.54 -9.14
N VAL A 65 -9.56 8.64 -8.72
CA VAL A 65 -9.99 8.55 -7.31
C VAL A 65 -8.80 8.21 -6.41
N GLY A 66 -7.98 7.24 -6.82
CA GLY A 66 -6.78 6.84 -6.11
C GLY A 66 -5.81 8.01 -5.94
N ASN A 67 -5.61 8.84 -6.95
CA ASN A 67 -4.69 9.97 -6.89
C ASN A 67 -5.25 11.14 -6.07
N LEU A 68 -6.57 11.36 -6.08
CA LEU A 68 -7.22 12.33 -5.20
C LEU A 68 -7.01 11.98 -3.72
N ILE A 69 -7.00 10.70 -3.38
CA ILE A 69 -6.75 10.23 -2.02
C ILE A 69 -5.25 10.20 -1.74
N HIS A 70 -4.49 9.42 -2.52
CA HIS A 70 -3.11 9.08 -2.19
C HIS A 70 -2.09 10.09 -2.68
N GLY A 71 -2.37 10.80 -3.77
CA GLY A 71 -1.46 11.79 -4.36
C GLY A 71 -1.55 13.15 -3.67
N SER A 72 -2.75 13.56 -3.26
CA SER A 72 -3.01 14.92 -2.76
C SER A 72 -2.44 15.20 -1.36
N ILE A 73 -2.37 14.20 -0.48
CA ILE A 73 -1.97 14.40 0.93
C ILE A 73 -0.55 14.95 1.03
N GLY A 74 0.41 14.38 0.29
CA GLY A 74 1.80 14.84 0.28
C GLY A 74 1.95 16.25 -0.26
N TYR A 75 1.11 16.64 -1.23
CA TYR A 75 1.05 18.03 -1.70
C TYR A 75 0.56 18.96 -0.60
N PHE A 76 -0.58 18.66 0.04
CA PHE A 76 -1.10 19.51 1.13
C PHE A 76 -0.15 19.58 2.32
N PHE A 77 0.50 18.47 2.66
CA PHE A 77 1.54 18.43 3.69
C PHE A 77 2.67 19.42 3.35
N LEU A 78 3.26 19.29 2.16
CA LEU A 78 4.38 20.15 1.75
C LEU A 78 3.97 21.63 1.64
N VAL A 79 2.78 21.94 1.14
CA VAL A 79 2.25 23.32 1.11
C VAL A 79 2.09 23.87 2.53
N THR A 80 1.52 23.09 3.45
CA THR A 80 1.27 23.53 4.84
C THR A 80 2.56 23.87 5.58
N PHE A 81 3.63 23.11 5.32
CA PHE A 81 4.95 23.33 5.94
C PHE A 81 5.86 24.28 5.14
N GLY A 82 5.33 24.97 4.12
CA GLY A 82 6.09 25.95 3.31
C GLY A 82 7.14 25.31 2.37
N GLY A 83 7.05 24.00 2.14
CA GLY A 83 7.91 23.28 1.19
C GLY A 83 7.49 23.40 -0.27
N LEU A 84 6.26 23.87 -0.53
CA LEU A 84 5.73 24.15 -1.87
C LEU A 84 4.89 25.43 -1.85
N GLU A 85 4.97 26.20 -2.93
CA GLU A 85 4.10 27.34 -3.17
C GLU A 85 2.77 26.86 -3.79
N PRO A 86 1.60 27.28 -3.28
CA PRO A 86 0.32 26.88 -3.85
C PRO A 86 0.05 27.60 -5.19
N GLY A 87 -0.65 26.92 -6.10
CA GLY A 87 -1.15 27.55 -7.34
C GLY A 87 -0.12 27.68 -8.46
N VAL A 88 1.12 27.23 -8.26
CA VAL A 88 2.14 27.17 -9.31
C VAL A 88 2.17 25.79 -9.98
N LEU A 89 2.61 25.76 -11.25
CA LEU A 89 2.89 24.50 -11.94
C LEU A 89 4.04 23.77 -11.25
N LEU A 90 3.80 22.51 -10.90
CA LEU A 90 4.79 21.68 -10.23
C LEU A 90 5.86 21.21 -11.22
N SER A 91 7.12 21.41 -10.85
CA SER A 91 8.25 20.82 -11.57
C SER A 91 8.31 19.31 -11.34
N THR A 92 9.07 18.60 -12.18
CA THR A 92 9.31 17.16 -12.01
C THR A 92 9.93 16.84 -10.65
N SER A 93 10.87 17.65 -10.17
CA SER A 93 11.49 17.44 -8.86
C SER A 93 10.47 17.58 -7.72
N GLN A 94 9.58 18.58 -7.80
CA GLN A 94 8.50 18.75 -6.81
C GLN A 94 7.51 17.58 -6.84
N LEU A 95 7.16 17.05 -8.01
CA LEU A 95 6.34 15.85 -8.13
C LEU A 95 7.00 14.61 -7.51
N ILE A 96 8.32 14.46 -7.68
CA ILE A 96 9.09 13.38 -7.02
C ILE A 96 9.04 13.58 -5.50
N THR A 97 9.28 14.79 -5.00
CA THR A 97 9.22 15.09 -3.57
C THR A 97 7.84 14.79 -2.97
N ILE A 98 6.75 15.18 -3.64
CA ILE A 98 5.38 14.85 -3.22
C ILE A 98 5.19 13.33 -3.13
N ASN A 99 5.65 12.57 -4.12
CA ASN A 99 5.54 11.11 -4.12
C ASN A 99 6.37 10.45 -3.02
N LEU A 100 7.56 10.97 -2.69
CA LEU A 100 8.37 10.49 -1.57
C LEU A 100 7.69 10.73 -0.22
N VAL A 101 7.09 11.92 -0.03
CA VAL A 101 6.30 12.22 1.17
C VAL A 101 5.09 11.29 1.26
N ASN A 102 4.36 11.11 0.17
CA ASN A 102 3.24 10.16 0.10
C ASN A 102 3.69 8.73 0.43
N ALA A 103 4.83 8.27 -0.09
CA ALA A 103 5.36 6.95 0.22
C ALA A 103 5.60 6.78 1.73
N GLY A 104 6.13 7.79 2.41
CA GLY A 104 6.30 7.77 3.87
C GLY A 104 4.97 7.70 4.62
N ILE A 105 4.03 8.59 4.29
CA ILE A 105 2.71 8.68 4.96
C ILE A 105 1.91 7.39 4.77
N TRP A 106 1.76 6.95 3.51
CA TRP A 106 0.97 5.78 3.18
C TRP A 106 1.67 4.48 3.55
N GLY A 107 3.00 4.43 3.46
CA GLY A 107 3.80 3.30 3.96
C GLY A 107 3.54 3.06 5.44
N ALA A 108 3.57 4.13 6.25
CA ALA A 108 3.23 4.03 7.67
C ALA A 108 1.76 3.62 7.87
N TYR A 109 0.81 4.28 7.20
CA TYR A 109 -0.62 4.00 7.35
C TYR A 109 -0.98 2.55 7.00
N TYR A 110 -0.62 2.08 5.81
CA TYR A 110 -0.92 0.71 5.39
C TYR A 110 -0.07 -0.32 6.11
N GLY A 111 1.16 0.03 6.54
CA GLY A 111 1.95 -0.80 7.43
C GLY A 111 1.24 -1.03 8.78
N MET A 112 0.67 0.01 9.39
CA MET A 112 -0.13 -0.12 10.62
C MET A 112 -1.38 -0.96 10.42
N VAL A 113 -2.09 -0.79 9.30
CA VAL A 113 -3.24 -1.65 8.97
C VAL A 113 -2.81 -3.12 8.87
N GLY A 114 -1.70 -3.38 8.16
CA GLY A 114 -1.13 -4.72 8.03
C GLY A 114 -0.71 -5.32 9.36
N TYR A 115 -0.05 -4.54 10.22
CA TYR A 115 0.31 -4.94 11.58
C TYR A 115 -0.89 -5.38 12.40
N ASN A 116 -1.98 -4.62 12.35
CA ASN A 116 -3.20 -4.95 13.09
C ASN A 116 -3.86 -6.24 12.59
N ILE A 117 -3.75 -6.55 11.30
CA ILE A 117 -4.21 -7.83 10.74
C ILE A 117 -3.34 -8.98 11.26
N ASP A 118 -2.01 -8.84 11.17
CA ASP A 118 -1.06 -9.85 11.68
C ASP A 118 -1.30 -10.11 13.19
N ALA A 119 -1.48 -9.06 13.99
CA ALA A 119 -1.74 -9.17 15.42
C ALA A 119 -3.04 -9.92 15.73
N LYS A 120 -4.13 -9.62 15.00
CA LYS A 120 -5.41 -10.32 15.17
C LYS A 120 -5.31 -11.80 14.82
N LEU A 121 -4.63 -12.13 13.72
CA LEU A 121 -4.45 -13.53 13.30
C LEU A 121 -3.63 -14.32 14.32
N ALA A 122 -2.55 -13.73 14.87
CA ALA A 122 -1.74 -14.37 15.90
C ALA A 122 -2.55 -14.70 17.18
N THR A 123 -3.50 -13.85 17.57
CA THR A 123 -4.37 -14.11 18.73
C THR A 123 -5.38 -15.25 18.51
N GLN A 124 -5.74 -15.53 17.25
CA GLN A 124 -6.68 -16.62 16.90
C GLN A 124 -5.99 -17.98 16.83
N GLU A 125 -4.71 -18.01 16.44
CA GLU A 125 -3.92 -19.24 16.34
C GLU A 125 -3.55 -19.83 17.71
N ALA A 126 -3.35 -18.99 18.73
CA ALA A 126 -2.94 -19.43 20.08
C ALA A 126 -3.97 -20.35 20.79
N PRO A 127 -5.27 -20.02 20.89
CA PRO A 127 -6.25 -20.89 21.54
C PRO A 127 -6.48 -22.21 20.77
N ALA A 128 -6.44 -22.19 19.44
CA ALA A 128 -6.58 -23.40 18.62
C ALA A 128 -5.43 -24.39 18.85
N ALA A 129 -4.19 -23.90 18.94
CA ALA A 129 -3.03 -24.73 19.22
C ALA A 129 -3.07 -25.33 20.64
N GLU A 130 -3.61 -24.60 21.62
CA GLU A 130 -3.74 -25.09 22.99
C GLU A 130 -4.82 -26.18 23.12
N GLU A 131 -5.94 -26.02 22.41
CA GLU A 131 -7.03 -27.01 22.35
C GLU A 131 -6.59 -28.32 21.66
N GLU A 132 -5.85 -28.21 20.56
CA GLU A 132 -5.26 -29.36 19.86
C GLU A 132 -4.27 -30.12 20.76
N LEU A 133 -3.41 -29.40 21.50
CA LEU A 133 -2.46 -29.99 22.43
C LEU A 133 -3.17 -30.72 23.60
N LYS A 134 -4.26 -30.15 24.14
CA LYS A 134 -5.09 -30.81 25.16
C LYS A 134 -5.77 -32.07 24.62
N GLY A 135 -6.30 -32.00 23.41
CA GLY A 135 -6.91 -33.15 22.72
C GLY A 135 -5.91 -34.29 22.47
N LEU A 136 -4.68 -33.96 22.07
CA LEU A 136 -3.60 -34.95 21.90
C LEU A 136 -3.22 -35.62 23.22
N LYS A 137 -3.07 -34.86 24.31
CA LYS A 137 -2.76 -35.42 25.64
C LYS A 137 -3.82 -36.42 26.13
N HIS A 138 -5.10 -36.18 25.83
CA HIS A 138 -6.18 -37.11 26.18
C HIS A 138 -6.24 -38.37 25.31
N ARG A 139 -5.62 -38.39 24.13
CA ARG A 139 -5.60 -39.56 23.24
C ARG A 139 -4.44 -40.51 23.48
N VAL A 140 -3.41 -40.07 24.21
CA VAL A 140 -2.19 -40.84 24.49
C VAL A 140 -2.17 -41.34 25.96
N ALA A 141 -3.13 -40.94 26.78
CA ALA A 141 -3.36 -41.44 28.15
C ALA A 141 -4.44 -42.52 28.17
#